data_AF-A0A3Q7HYQ1-F1
#
_entry.id   AF-A0A3Q7HYQ1-F1
#
_cell.length_a   1.000
_cell.length_b   1.000
_cell.length_c   1.000
_cell.angle_alpha   90.00
_cell.angle_beta   90.00
_cell.angle_gamma   90.00
#
_symmetry.space_group_name_H-M   'P 1'
#
loop_
_entity.id
_entity.type
_entity.pdbx_description
1 polymer ?
#
loop_
_entity_poly.entity_id
_entity_poly.type
_entity_poly.pdbx_seq_one_letter_code
_entity_poly.pdbx_strand_id
1 'polypeptide(L)'
;MQSPIDISSCRVKNMRKMGHIKHYKPTNSTIRNRGHDISMHWHGDAGSILMNDTNYPLIQIHWHSPSEHTINGRRYALELHMVHQEQVNKKTVVNAVLYKFGKPDPFIF
;
A
#
# COMPACT_ATOMS: atom_id res chain seq x y z
N MET A 1 13.52 -9.11 10.04
CA MET A 1 13.72 -8.34 8.79
C MET A 1 12.98 -7.02 8.92
N GLN A 2 13.52 -5.92 8.39
CA GLN A 2 12.93 -4.58 8.48
C GLN A 2 12.65 -4.00 7.09
N SER A 3 11.68 -3.10 7.02
CA SER A 3 11.39 -2.20 5.89
C SER A 3 11.56 -0.75 6.38
N PRO A 4 11.77 0.24 5.50
CA PRO A 4 11.84 0.16 4.03
C PRO A 4 13.16 -0.43 3.51
N ILE A 5 13.20 -0.74 2.21
CA ILE A 5 14.41 -1.16 1.49
C ILE A 5 14.61 -0.37 0.20
N ASP A 6 15.83 -0.43 -0.33
CA ASP A 6 16.12 -0.03 -1.71
C ASP A 6 15.84 -1.17 -2.69
N ILE A 7 14.90 -0.92 -3.61
CA ILE A 7 14.55 -1.82 -4.70
C ILE A 7 15.51 -1.56 -5.86
N SER A 8 16.62 -2.29 -5.87
CA SER A 8 17.65 -2.17 -6.90
C SER A 8 17.43 -3.13 -8.06
N SER A 9 17.40 -2.61 -9.29
CA SER A 9 17.27 -3.40 -10.52
C SER A 9 18.40 -4.41 -10.72
N CYS A 10 19.56 -4.22 -10.08
CA CYS A 10 20.68 -5.16 -10.13
C CYS A 10 20.50 -6.37 -9.21
N ARG A 11 19.59 -6.28 -8.22
CA ARG A 11 19.36 -7.33 -7.20
C ARG A 11 18.01 -8.03 -7.33
N VAL A 12 17.09 -7.50 -8.14
CA VAL A 12 15.78 -8.13 -8.36
C VAL A 12 15.92 -9.40 -9.20
N LYS A 13 15.17 -10.44 -8.83
CA LYS A 13 14.97 -11.62 -9.66
C LYS A 13 13.61 -11.50 -10.33
N ASN A 14 13.58 -11.68 -11.65
CA ASN A 14 12.30 -11.75 -12.36
C ASN A 14 11.59 -13.04 -11.93
N MET A 15 10.36 -12.88 -11.44
CA MET A 15 9.51 -13.98 -11.04
C MET A 15 8.23 -13.94 -11.86
N ARG A 16 7.68 -15.12 -12.18
CA ARG A 16 6.33 -15.22 -12.74
C ARG A 16 5.37 -14.49 -11.80
N LYS A 17 4.57 -13.57 -12.34
CA LYS A 17 3.54 -12.88 -11.56
C LYS A 17 2.70 -13.92 -10.84
N MET A 18 2.79 -13.94 -9.52
CA MET A 18 1.80 -14.62 -8.69
C MET A 18 0.46 -13.90 -8.89
N GLY A 19 -0.64 -14.64 -8.75
CA GLY A 19 -1.98 -14.05 -8.78
C GLY A 19 -2.03 -12.91 -7.75
N HIS A 20 -2.24 -11.69 -8.23
CA HIS A 20 -2.48 -10.51 -7.41
C HIS A 20 -3.65 -9.79 -8.02
N ILE A 21 -4.84 -10.14 -7.54
CA ILE A 21 -6.10 -9.63 -8.09
C ILE A 21 -6.66 -8.65 -7.07
N LYS A 22 -6.96 -7.42 -7.52
CA LYS A 22 -7.48 -6.35 -6.67
C LYS A 22 -8.96 -6.20 -6.92
N HIS A 23 -9.76 -6.27 -5.86
CA HIS A 23 -11.20 -6.04 -5.90
C HIS A 23 -11.58 -5.04 -4.82
N TYR A 24 -11.47 -3.75 -5.13
CA TYR A 24 -11.85 -2.68 -4.20
C TYR A 24 -13.23 -2.15 -4.53
N LYS A 25 -13.93 -1.64 -3.52
CA LYS A 25 -15.24 -0.99 -3.69
C LYS A 25 -15.38 0.24 -2.79
N PRO A 26 -16.13 1.27 -3.23
CA PRO A 26 -16.42 2.42 -2.39
C PRO A 26 -17.08 1.98 -1.08
N THR A 27 -16.57 2.49 0.03
CA THR A 27 -17.06 2.17 1.37
C THR A 27 -16.74 3.32 2.31
N ASN A 28 -17.61 3.54 3.31
CA ASN A 28 -17.42 4.56 4.32
C ASN A 28 -16.10 4.35 5.08
N SER A 29 -15.41 5.46 5.30
CA SER A 29 -14.11 5.48 5.94
C SER A 29 -13.94 6.78 6.73
N THR A 30 -12.91 6.81 7.55
CA THR A 30 -12.54 7.99 8.33
C THR A 30 -11.08 8.31 8.10
N ILE A 31 -10.83 9.58 7.75
CA ILE A 31 -9.48 10.16 7.74
C ILE A 31 -9.09 10.53 9.17
N ARG A 32 -7.86 10.19 9.55
CA ARG A 32 -7.29 10.45 10.86
C ARG A 32 -5.91 11.08 10.70
N ASN A 33 -5.65 12.08 11.52
CA ASN A 33 -4.29 12.55 11.76
C ASN A 33 -3.77 11.83 13.02
N ARG A 34 -2.71 11.02 12.88
CA ARG A 34 -2.14 10.24 13.99
C ARG A 34 -0.93 10.92 14.64
N GLY A 35 -0.63 12.16 14.26
CA GLY A 35 0.52 12.95 14.73
C GLY A 35 1.82 12.66 13.98
N HIS A 36 1.95 11.49 13.35
CA HIS A 36 3.12 11.09 12.55
C HIS A 36 2.76 10.76 11.09
N ASP A 37 1.48 10.56 10.77
CA ASP A 37 0.97 10.46 9.40
C ASP A 37 -0.50 10.89 9.32
N ILE A 38 -0.98 10.95 8.08
CA ILE A 38 -2.41 10.95 7.77
C ILE A 38 -2.78 9.53 7.36
N SER A 39 -3.84 8.99 7.93
CA SER A 39 -4.36 7.67 7.59
C SER A 39 -5.85 7.71 7.28
N MET A 40 -6.33 6.74 6.51
CA MET A 40 -7.74 6.53 6.23
C MET A 40 -8.08 5.08 6.58
N HIS A 41 -9.12 4.90 7.38
CA HIS A 41 -9.54 3.60 7.92
C HIS A 41 -10.97 3.31 7.46
N TRP A 42 -11.21 2.11 6.93
CA TRP A 42 -12.55 1.69 6.53
C TRP A 42 -13.29 1.00 7.68
N HIS A 43 -14.60 1.29 7.77
CA HIS A 43 -15.48 0.69 8.79
C HIS A 43 -16.29 -0.50 8.28
N GLY A 44 -16.17 -0.78 6.97
CA GLY A 44 -16.84 -1.89 6.31
C GLY A 44 -15.92 -2.52 5.27
N ASP A 45 -16.51 -3.31 4.38
CA ASP A 45 -15.78 -4.02 3.35
C ASP A 45 -15.35 -3.08 2.21
N ALA A 46 -14.13 -2.55 2.28
CA ALA A 46 -13.51 -1.78 1.21
C ALA A 46 -13.08 -2.63 0.00
N GLY A 47 -13.34 -3.93 0.06
CA GLY A 47 -12.78 -4.92 -0.83
C GLY A 47 -11.43 -5.43 -0.34
N SER A 48 -10.71 -6.10 -1.23
CA SER A 48 -9.54 -6.91 -0.85
C SER A 48 -8.58 -7.12 -2.01
N ILE A 49 -7.45 -7.74 -1.69
CA ILE A 49 -6.59 -8.41 -2.66
C ILE A 49 -6.67 -9.93 -2.47
N LEU A 50 -6.68 -10.66 -3.58
CA LEU A 50 -6.50 -12.11 -3.60
C LEU A 50 -5.05 -12.42 -4.00
N MET A 51 -4.32 -13.11 -3.12
CA MET A 51 -2.94 -13.51 -3.34
C MET A 51 -2.72 -14.94 -2.86
N ASN A 52 -2.28 -15.83 -3.77
CA ASN A 52 -2.07 -17.26 -3.49
C ASN A 52 -3.29 -17.90 -2.79
N ASP A 53 -4.48 -17.70 -3.38
CA ASP A 53 -5.79 -18.18 -2.90
C ASP A 53 -6.17 -17.70 -1.49
N THR A 54 -5.43 -16.74 -0.95
CA THR A 54 -5.71 -16.12 0.34
C THR A 54 -6.24 -14.71 0.12
N ASN A 55 -7.39 -14.42 0.73
CA ASN A 55 -8.02 -13.11 0.65
C ASN A 55 -7.50 -12.18 1.76
N TYR A 56 -7.07 -10.98 1.39
CA TYR A 56 -6.59 -9.96 2.32
C TYR A 56 -7.45 -8.69 2.18
N PRO A 57 -8.47 -8.52 3.03
CA PRO A 57 -9.25 -7.29 3.12
C PRO A 57 -8.40 -6.05 3.31
N LEU A 58 -8.73 -4.96 2.60
CA LEU A 58 -8.13 -3.64 2.82
C LEU A 58 -8.72 -3.03 4.09
N ILE A 59 -7.86 -2.68 5.05
CA ILE A 59 -8.30 -2.13 6.34
C ILE A 59 -7.91 -0.67 6.52
N GLN A 60 -6.80 -0.24 5.93
CA GLN A 60 -6.20 1.05 6.22
C GLN A 60 -5.25 1.48 5.09
N ILE A 61 -5.24 2.77 4.77
CA ILE A 61 -4.19 3.40 3.95
C ILE A 61 -3.54 4.57 4.70
N HIS A 62 -2.25 4.79 4.51
CA HIS A 62 -1.55 5.92 5.13
C HIS A 62 -0.42 6.39 4.22
N TRP A 63 0.00 7.64 4.39
CA TRP A 63 0.98 8.27 3.52
C TRP A 63 2.24 8.68 4.27
N HIS A 64 3.37 8.54 3.58
CA HIS A 64 4.67 9.06 4.00
C HIS A 64 5.19 10.06 2.98
N SER A 65 5.69 11.20 3.45
CA SER A 65 6.34 12.22 2.63
C SER A 65 7.65 12.64 3.29
N PRO A 66 8.82 12.38 2.67
CA PRO A 66 9.02 11.74 1.37
C PRO A 66 8.74 10.22 1.39
N SER A 67 8.91 9.53 0.26
CA SER A 67 8.81 8.06 0.24
C SER A 67 9.83 7.41 1.19
N GLU A 68 9.43 6.31 1.80
CA GLU A 68 10.29 5.49 2.66
C GLU A 68 11.17 4.57 1.80
N HIS A 69 10.55 3.83 0.86
CA HIS A 69 11.26 3.00 -0.12
C HIS A 69 11.93 3.84 -1.20
N THR A 70 13.00 3.29 -1.78
CA THR A 70 13.69 3.84 -2.94
C THR A 70 13.71 2.86 -4.09
N ILE A 71 13.79 3.37 -5.32
CA ILE A 71 14.07 2.56 -6.52
C ILE A 71 15.42 2.99 -7.07
N ASN A 72 16.40 2.09 -7.10
CA ASN A 72 17.77 2.39 -7.51
C ASN A 72 18.36 3.60 -6.78
N GLY A 73 18.15 3.67 -5.46
CA GLY A 73 18.59 4.78 -4.61
C GLY A 73 17.78 6.07 -4.74
N ARG A 74 16.84 6.17 -5.69
CA ARG A 74 15.99 7.34 -5.86
C ARG A 74 14.82 7.32 -4.88
N ARG A 75 14.69 8.40 -4.10
CA ARG A 75 13.53 8.70 -3.25
C ARG A 75 12.45 9.46 -4.03
N TYR A 76 11.19 9.17 -3.72
CA TYR A 76 10.01 9.73 -4.36
C TYR A 76 9.31 10.75 -3.44
N ALA A 77 8.41 11.55 -4.01
CA ALA A 77 7.81 12.69 -3.31
C ALA A 77 6.84 12.25 -2.20
N LEU A 78 6.13 11.15 -2.43
CA LEU A 78 5.12 10.60 -1.53
C LEU A 78 5.09 9.08 -1.71
N GLU A 79 4.71 8.37 -0.65
CA GLU A 79 4.45 6.93 -0.67
C GLU A 79 3.13 6.63 0.04
N LEU A 80 2.23 5.92 -0.63
CA LEU A 80 0.99 5.41 -0.04
C LEU A 80 1.17 3.95 0.33
N HIS A 81 0.94 3.62 1.60
CA HIS A 81 0.85 2.24 2.08
C HIS A 81 -0.60 1.81 2.17
N MET A 82 -0.97 0.76 1.43
CA MET A 82 -2.26 0.10 1.54
C MET A 82 -2.14 -1.19 2.34
N VAL A 83 -2.64 -1.16 3.57
CA VAL A 83 -2.52 -2.24 4.54
C VAL A 83 -3.73 -3.17 4.42
N HIS A 84 -3.44 -4.43 4.10
CA HIS A 84 -4.41 -5.50 4.01
C HIS A 84 -4.12 -6.54 5.09
N GLN A 85 -5.16 -7.11 5.69
CA GLN A 85 -4.98 -8.09 6.76
C GLN A 85 -5.93 -9.28 6.62
N GLU A 86 -5.37 -10.47 6.56
CA GLU A 86 -6.11 -11.74 6.57
C GLU A 86 -6.82 -11.94 7.92
N GLN A 87 -8.03 -12.49 7.90
CA GLN A 87 -8.91 -12.46 9.07
C GLN A 87 -8.52 -13.43 10.18
N VAL A 88 -8.04 -14.62 9.84
CA VAL A 88 -7.80 -15.74 10.77
C VAL A 88 -6.45 -15.59 11.47
N ASN A 89 -5.36 -15.53 10.71
CA ASN A 89 -3.99 -15.49 11.22
C ASN A 89 -3.43 -14.07 11.34
N LYS A 90 -4.24 -13.05 11.01
CA LYS A 90 -3.86 -11.63 11.04
C LYS A 90 -2.61 -11.31 10.22
N LYS A 91 -2.32 -12.11 9.17
CA LYS A 91 -1.20 -11.87 8.27
C LYS A 91 -1.42 -10.58 7.48
N THR A 92 -0.43 -9.72 7.49
CA THR A 92 -0.49 -8.39 6.85
C THR A 92 0.24 -8.40 5.52
N VAL A 93 -0.37 -7.78 4.51
CA VAL A 93 0.24 -7.48 3.22
C VAL A 93 0.10 -5.98 2.96
N VAL A 94 1.20 -5.33 2.55
CA VAL A 94 1.22 -3.90 2.23
C VAL A 94 1.50 -3.73 0.74
N ASN A 95 0.58 -3.08 0.03
CA ASN A 95 0.86 -2.57 -1.32
C ASN A 95 1.33 -1.12 -1.18
N ALA A 96 2.53 -0.82 -1.67
CA ALA A 96 3.05 0.55 -1.71
C ALA A 96 2.85 1.18 -3.10
N VAL A 97 2.49 2.47 -3.14
CA VAL A 97 2.45 3.29 -4.37
C VAL A 97 3.39 4.47 -4.19
N LEU A 98 4.34 4.63 -5.12
CA LEU A 98 5.31 5.73 -5.12
C LEU A 98 4.89 6.84 -6.07
N TYR A 99 5.01 8.08 -5.61
CA TYR A 99 4.53 9.26 -6.32
C TYR A 99 5.67 10.17 -6.77
N LYS A 100 5.52 10.75 -7.96
CA LYS A 100 6.31 11.90 -8.43
C LYS A 100 5.38 13.10 -8.57
N PHE A 101 5.90 14.31 -8.39
CA PHE A 101 5.14 15.52 -8.69
C PHE A 101 4.65 15.50 -10.15
N GLY A 102 3.44 16.00 -10.36
CA GLY A 102 2.74 15.95 -11.65
C GLY A 102 1.27 16.34 -11.51
N LYS A 103 0.41 15.70 -12.31
CA LYS A 103 -1.04 15.90 -12.24
C LYS A 103 -1.58 15.47 -10.85
N PRO A 104 -2.64 16.12 -10.34
CA PRO A 104 -3.30 15.69 -9.11
C PRO A 104 -3.72 14.21 -9.17
N ASP A 105 -3.58 13.50 -8.05
CA ASP A 105 -4.12 12.15 -7.88
C ASP A 105 -5.63 12.27 -7.56
N PRO A 106 -6.54 11.72 -8.39
CA PRO A 106 -7.99 11.76 -8.14
C PRO A 106 -8.44 11.09 -6.85
N PHE A 107 -7.57 10.28 -6.21
CA PHE A 107 -7.87 9.73 -4.90
C PHE A 107 -7.66 10.76 -3.77
N ILE A 108 -6.75 11.71 -3.97
CA ILE A 108 -6.38 12.73 -2.98
C ILE A 108 -7.14 14.05 -3.24
N PHE A 109 -7.50 14.34 -4.49
CA PHE A 109 -8.22 15.54 -4.93
C PHE A 109 -9.53 15.17 -5.64
#